data_AF-A0A7S1XWN9-F1
#
_entry.id   AF-A0A7S1XWN9-F1
#
_cell.length_a   1.000
_cell.length_b   1.000
_cell.length_c   1.000
_cell.angle_alpha   90.00
_cell.angle_beta   90.00
_cell.angle_gamma   90.00
#
_symmetry.space_group_name_H-M   'P 1'
#
loop_
_entity.id
_entity.type
_entity.pdbx_description
1 polymer ?
#
loop_
_entity_poly.entity_id
_entity_poly.type
_entity_poly.pdbx_seq_one_letter_code
_entity_poly.pdbx_strand_id
1 'polypeptide(L)'
;LPHYLDLMHDWVASHVLRATLCALAGAPPSLPKRRGRNAKHKGQVGGGGAADADKGAGPLTVGAAVSDKRREAFVAILEDFAGMGVRDAQALVVDRHACAVLCVLVRLAAGLEGHNGGGGFGAAQNLVEHLLEWDRSKDAKGEAAEGNHVLVFLGMSGEVEGSHFLQVVLECAGADDFAAIYSACMAGKLAEFAQHKISNYVVQSALRTAAARGTANLAAEMIGELLPYAAAMLERYAGVALELCNLARAHAVQEEALVEALAPAARGDAEGPAAVLDAMLQHEAPEAGAKPRPGSERSLRFRNVMKVQTLGVLLGGFNAGPVEGIIRALLTEPEREELVRKLAFTAVSAKAIVEPLLLRKVDGAFVQERLVAIYEPIFVDMATHPCARHVLEKLFYASSKEQQESIAAALATVLNRISGNRPGRLTVDALKLQLFDKDRSAWRGQVRRHRQKLEGGAAPRGAGSRKRKERDDEGDHAGDLDGIFAGADGAGPKKKKKKDKKDKKDKKKKRQQEADDD
;
A
#
# COMPACT_ATOMS: atom_id res chain seq x y z
N LEU A 1 19.90 -7.14 29.63
CA LEU A 1 19.70 -8.56 29.24
C LEU A 1 21.09 -9.15 29.00
N PRO A 2 21.70 -9.90 29.93
CA PRO A 2 23.16 -10.14 29.90
C PRO A 2 23.71 -11.02 28.74
N HIS A 3 22.90 -11.46 27.77
CA HIS A 3 23.33 -12.34 26.67
C HIS A 3 22.63 -12.07 25.33
N TYR A 4 22.03 -10.89 25.11
CA TYR A 4 21.24 -10.69 23.88
C TYR A 4 22.10 -10.73 22.60
N LEU A 5 23.39 -10.41 22.67
CA LEU A 5 24.31 -10.50 21.52
C LEU A 5 24.44 -11.94 21.01
N ASP A 6 24.64 -12.91 21.90
CA ASP A 6 24.68 -14.33 21.54
C ASP A 6 23.35 -14.80 20.94
N LEU A 7 22.23 -14.29 21.46
CA LEU A 7 20.89 -14.61 20.99
C LEU A 7 20.57 -14.07 19.59
N MET A 8 21.26 -13.03 19.13
CA MET A 8 20.99 -12.40 17.83
C MET A 8 21.45 -13.23 16.64
N HIS A 9 22.54 -13.96 16.79
CA HIS A 9 23.08 -14.82 15.75
C HIS A 9 22.26 -16.10 15.57
N ASP A 10 21.51 -16.51 16.59
CA ASP A 10 20.70 -17.72 16.53
C ASP A 10 19.40 -17.51 15.73
N TRP A 11 19.10 -18.49 14.87
CA TRP A 11 17.97 -18.41 13.96
C TRP A 11 16.60 -18.44 14.66
N VAL A 12 16.49 -19.01 15.88
CA VAL A 12 15.25 -19.03 16.68
C VAL A 12 15.24 -17.88 17.68
N ALA A 13 16.31 -17.70 18.43
CA ALA A 13 16.40 -16.70 19.49
C ALA A 13 16.33 -15.28 18.92
N SER A 14 16.82 -15.02 17.70
CA SER A 14 16.61 -13.74 17.01
C SER A 14 15.13 -13.41 16.76
N HIS A 15 14.24 -14.41 16.60
CA HIS A 15 12.79 -14.18 16.53
C HIS A 15 12.20 -13.80 17.89
N VAL A 16 12.64 -14.49 18.96
CA VAL A 16 12.23 -14.18 20.34
C VAL A 16 12.67 -12.77 20.72
N LEU A 17 13.90 -12.40 20.38
CA LEU A 17 14.45 -11.08 20.66
C LEU A 17 13.70 -9.98 19.92
N ARG A 18 13.39 -10.13 18.63
CA ARG A 18 12.53 -9.19 17.89
C ARG A 18 11.16 -9.00 18.52
N ALA A 19 10.52 -10.10 18.93
CA ALA A 19 9.22 -10.02 19.63
C ALA A 19 9.35 -9.32 20.99
N THR A 20 10.45 -9.56 21.70
CA THR A 20 10.75 -8.93 22.99
C THR A 20 10.96 -7.43 22.82
N LEU A 21 11.73 -6.99 21.81
CA LEU A 21 11.93 -5.58 21.49
C LEU A 21 10.60 -4.89 21.18
N CYS A 22 9.73 -5.51 20.35
CA CYS A 22 8.38 -4.97 20.11
C CYS A 22 7.58 -4.84 21.40
N ALA A 23 7.60 -5.85 22.28
CA ALA A 23 6.88 -5.83 23.54
C ALA A 23 7.41 -4.76 24.51
N LEU A 24 8.73 -4.55 24.55
CA LEU A 24 9.38 -3.50 25.34
C LEU A 24 9.00 -2.11 24.83
N ALA A 25 8.94 -1.93 23.51
CA ALA A 25 8.51 -0.70 22.87
C ALA A 25 6.98 -0.56 22.75
N GLY A 26 6.18 -1.51 23.26
CA GLY A 26 4.71 -1.48 23.12
C GLY A 26 4.18 -1.49 21.69
N ALA A 27 4.99 -1.95 20.75
CA ALA A 27 4.58 -2.17 19.37
C ALA A 27 3.96 -3.56 19.24
N PRO A 28 2.95 -3.73 18.36
CA PRO A 28 2.49 -5.07 18.01
C PRO A 28 3.68 -5.87 17.44
N PRO A 29 3.84 -7.16 17.78
CA PRO A 29 4.95 -7.95 17.29
C PRO A 29 4.94 -7.92 15.77
N SER A 30 6.08 -7.59 15.15
CA SER A 30 6.28 -7.65 13.71
C SER A 30 6.30 -9.12 13.28
N LEU A 31 5.15 -9.77 13.30
CA LEU A 31 5.03 -11.10 12.72
C LEU A 31 5.28 -10.92 11.23
N PRO A 32 6.32 -11.56 10.65
CA PRO A 32 6.44 -11.60 9.21
C PRO A 32 5.11 -12.09 8.69
N LYS A 33 4.45 -11.29 7.81
CA LYS A 33 3.19 -11.70 7.16
C LYS A 33 3.42 -13.13 6.72
N ARG A 34 2.71 -14.11 7.33
CA ARG A 34 2.84 -15.51 6.98
C ARG A 34 2.72 -15.59 5.46
N ARG A 35 3.84 -15.69 4.76
CA ARG A 35 3.92 -16.10 3.37
C ARG A 35 3.56 -17.58 3.41
N GLY A 36 2.26 -17.87 3.51
CA GLY A 36 1.81 -19.23 3.27
C GLY A 36 2.35 -19.66 1.91
N ARG A 37 2.69 -20.93 1.74
CA ARG A 37 3.15 -21.50 0.45
C ARG A 37 2.22 -21.17 -0.74
N ASN A 38 1.00 -20.69 -0.48
CA ASN A 38 0.00 -20.24 -1.46
C ASN A 38 -0.41 -18.75 -1.32
N ALA A 39 0.28 -17.96 -0.51
CA ALA A 39 0.00 -16.53 -0.36
C ALA A 39 0.52 -15.81 -1.60
N LYS A 40 -0.36 -15.67 -2.60
CA LYS A 40 -0.18 -14.80 -3.77
C LYS A 40 0.51 -13.51 -3.33
N HIS A 41 1.57 -13.11 -4.04
CA HIS A 41 2.26 -11.84 -3.88
C HIS A 41 1.23 -10.73 -3.67
N LYS A 42 0.95 -10.38 -2.40
CA LYS A 42 0.16 -9.20 -2.07
C LYS A 42 1.15 -8.07 -2.21
N GLY A 43 1.39 -7.71 -3.48
CA GLY A 43 2.19 -6.57 -3.86
C GLY A 43 1.72 -5.37 -3.06
N GLN A 44 2.69 -4.61 -2.59
CA GLN A 44 2.53 -3.23 -2.22
C GLN A 44 1.93 -2.54 -3.45
N VAL A 45 0.61 -2.41 -3.49
CA VAL A 45 -0.07 -1.75 -4.60
C VAL A 45 -0.52 -0.40 -4.08
N GLY A 46 0.18 0.63 -4.56
CA GLY A 46 -0.20 2.03 -4.39
C GLY A 46 -1.61 2.28 -4.94
N GLY A 47 -2.31 3.21 -4.32
CA GLY A 47 -3.61 3.68 -4.78
C GLY A 47 -4.49 4.17 -3.64
N GLY A 48 -4.50 5.49 -3.44
CA GLY A 48 -5.66 6.25 -2.96
C GLY A 48 -6.00 6.13 -1.48
N GLY A 49 -5.27 6.87 -0.65
CA GLY A 49 -5.55 7.06 0.77
C GLY A 49 -4.23 7.11 1.52
N ALA A 50 -3.82 8.30 1.94
CA ALA A 50 -2.61 8.54 2.74
C ALA A 50 -2.61 7.83 4.12
N ALA A 51 -3.54 6.91 4.38
CA ALA A 51 -3.76 6.26 5.67
C ALA A 51 -3.59 4.73 5.67
N ASP A 52 -3.38 4.05 4.53
CA ASP A 52 -3.33 2.57 4.51
C ASP A 52 -2.17 1.96 3.68
N ALA A 53 -1.25 2.79 3.17
CA ALA A 53 -0.10 2.34 2.38
C ALA A 53 1.07 1.78 3.23
N ASP A 54 1.04 1.92 4.56
CA ASP A 54 2.28 2.02 5.34
C ASP A 54 2.37 1.06 6.54
N LYS A 55 2.07 -0.24 6.35
CA LYS A 55 2.18 -1.23 7.45
C LYS A 55 3.47 -2.06 7.40
N GLY A 56 4.56 -1.52 6.88
CA GLY A 56 5.84 -2.23 6.85
C GLY A 56 7.04 -1.49 6.26
N ALA A 57 6.86 -0.29 5.72
CA ALA A 57 7.93 0.63 5.40
C ALA A 57 7.93 1.72 6.49
N GLY A 58 9.08 2.10 7.01
CA GLY A 58 9.19 3.19 7.98
C GLY A 58 9.04 2.81 9.46
N PRO A 59 8.95 3.82 10.35
CA PRO A 59 8.92 3.65 11.80
C PRO A 59 7.73 2.79 12.26
N LEU A 60 7.95 1.95 13.26
CA LEU A 60 6.88 1.17 13.86
C LEU A 60 6.13 2.03 14.87
N THR A 61 4.78 2.01 14.82
CA THR A 61 3.96 2.70 15.81
C THR A 61 4.19 2.11 17.20
N VAL A 62 4.77 2.90 18.07
CA VAL A 62 4.99 2.59 19.49
C VAL A 62 3.75 3.01 20.28
N GLY A 63 3.20 2.10 21.08
CA GLY A 63 2.03 2.41 21.91
C GLY A 63 2.38 3.31 23.08
N ALA A 64 1.58 4.35 23.34
CA ALA A 64 1.71 5.23 24.51
C ALA A 64 1.51 4.52 25.87
N ALA A 65 0.95 3.29 25.87
CA ALA A 65 0.54 2.56 27.07
C ALA A 65 1.63 1.62 27.66
N VAL A 66 2.90 1.94 27.48
CA VAL A 66 4.02 1.15 28.01
C VAL A 66 4.53 1.77 29.31
N SER A 67 4.75 0.95 30.34
CA SER A 67 5.38 1.39 31.58
C SER A 67 6.79 1.96 31.33
N ASP A 68 7.16 3.04 32.02
CA ASP A 68 8.47 3.70 31.90
C ASP A 68 9.64 2.72 31.99
N LYS A 69 9.61 1.77 32.94
CA LYS A 69 10.63 0.72 33.09
C LYS A 69 10.92 -0.11 31.83
N ARG A 70 9.91 -0.36 31.00
CA ARG A 70 10.09 -1.12 29.75
C ARG A 70 10.71 -0.25 28.66
N ARG A 71 10.34 1.05 28.63
CA ARG A 71 10.95 2.04 27.74
C ARG A 71 12.42 2.25 28.11
N GLU A 72 12.72 2.42 29.39
CA GLU A 72 14.10 2.50 29.91
C GLU A 72 14.91 1.26 29.51
N ALA A 73 14.36 0.05 29.68
CA ALA A 73 15.04 -1.17 29.27
C ALA A 73 15.29 -1.24 27.75
N PHE A 74 14.37 -0.72 26.93
CA PHE A 74 14.58 -0.64 25.48
C PHE A 74 15.67 0.37 25.11
N VAL A 75 15.67 1.55 25.74
CA VAL A 75 16.70 2.58 25.53
C VAL A 75 18.08 2.09 25.98
N ALA A 76 18.18 1.40 27.12
CA ALA A 76 19.44 0.80 27.56
C ALA A 76 20.00 -0.20 26.54
N ILE A 77 19.13 -1.01 25.90
CA ILE A 77 19.56 -1.91 24.83
C ILE A 77 20.09 -1.11 23.62
N LEU A 78 19.42 -0.02 23.23
CA LEU A 78 19.91 0.86 22.15
C LEU A 78 21.29 1.45 22.46
N GLU A 79 21.46 1.95 23.69
CA GLU A 79 22.72 2.55 24.15
C GLU A 79 23.85 1.51 24.18
N ASP A 80 23.57 0.29 24.63
CA ASP A 80 24.56 -0.78 24.59
C ASP A 80 25.04 -1.08 23.15
N PHE A 81 24.12 -1.09 22.16
CA PHE A 81 24.50 -1.26 20.75
C PHE A 81 25.31 -0.08 20.21
N ALA A 82 24.93 1.15 20.58
CA ALA A 82 25.67 2.35 20.18
C ALA A 82 27.05 2.45 20.86
N GLY A 83 27.23 1.81 22.03
CA GLY A 83 28.50 1.73 22.76
C GLY A 83 29.42 0.57 22.34
N MET A 84 28.98 -0.27 21.41
CA MET A 84 29.76 -1.38 20.85
C MET A 84 31.00 -0.88 20.10
N GLY A 85 32.01 -1.73 19.91
CA GLY A 85 33.08 -1.44 18.95
C GLY A 85 32.51 -1.39 17.53
N VAL A 86 32.82 -0.34 16.76
CA VAL A 86 32.17 -0.12 15.46
C VAL A 86 32.28 -1.30 14.49
N ARG A 87 33.42 -1.99 14.49
CA ARG A 87 33.63 -3.19 13.66
C ARG A 87 32.72 -4.35 14.07
N ASP A 88 32.53 -4.54 15.37
CA ASP A 88 31.64 -5.58 15.89
C ASP A 88 30.18 -5.23 15.54
N ALA A 89 29.81 -3.96 15.65
CA ALA A 89 28.48 -3.47 15.29
C ALA A 89 28.21 -3.65 13.79
N GLN A 90 29.17 -3.31 12.94
CA GLN A 90 29.11 -3.54 11.49
C GLN A 90 29.08 -5.03 11.14
N ALA A 91 29.77 -5.89 11.90
CA ALA A 91 29.69 -7.35 11.72
C ALA A 91 28.26 -7.89 11.96
N LEU A 92 27.48 -7.29 12.86
CA LEU A 92 26.08 -7.65 13.05
C LEU A 92 25.19 -7.25 11.86
N VAL A 93 25.54 -6.20 11.11
CA VAL A 93 24.78 -5.75 9.94
C VAL A 93 24.88 -6.76 8.78
N VAL A 94 26.01 -7.47 8.66
CA VAL A 94 26.21 -8.49 7.62
C VAL A 94 25.72 -9.88 8.06
N ASP A 95 25.38 -10.08 9.33
CA ASP A 95 24.78 -11.31 9.81
C ASP A 95 23.26 -11.34 9.55
N ARG A 96 22.78 -12.42 8.91
CA ARG A 96 21.39 -12.57 8.49
C ARG A 96 20.36 -12.43 9.62
N HIS A 97 20.69 -12.93 10.80
CA HIS A 97 19.77 -12.97 11.94
C HIS A 97 19.88 -11.70 12.77
N ALA A 98 21.09 -11.25 13.05
CA ALA A 98 21.38 -10.04 13.80
C ALA A 98 20.93 -8.78 13.04
N CYS A 99 21.17 -8.71 11.73
CA CYS A 99 20.69 -7.61 10.89
C CYS A 99 19.16 -7.46 10.96
N ALA A 100 18.42 -8.58 10.99
CA ALA A 100 16.97 -8.53 11.14
C ALA A 100 16.54 -8.00 12.52
N VAL A 101 17.33 -8.24 13.58
CA VAL A 101 17.11 -7.64 14.90
C VAL A 101 17.41 -6.14 14.86
N LEU A 102 18.55 -5.72 14.29
CA LEU A 102 18.92 -4.31 14.12
C LEU A 102 17.88 -3.53 13.33
N CYS A 103 17.33 -4.11 12.25
CA CYS A 103 16.24 -3.51 11.47
C CYS A 103 14.98 -3.25 12.32
N VAL A 104 14.61 -4.18 13.21
CA VAL A 104 13.47 -3.99 14.12
C VAL A 104 13.80 -2.93 15.15
N LEU A 105 15.03 -2.94 15.67
CA LEU A 105 15.51 -1.99 16.66
C LEU A 105 15.44 -0.55 16.13
N VAL A 106 15.99 -0.29 14.93
CA VAL A 106 15.93 1.03 14.27
C VAL A 106 14.48 1.48 14.03
N ARG A 107 13.61 0.60 13.52
CA ARG A 107 12.20 0.94 13.29
C ARG A 107 11.45 1.32 14.55
N LEU A 108 11.70 0.62 15.66
CA LEU A 108 11.08 0.91 16.94
C LEU A 108 11.65 2.22 17.52
N ALA A 109 12.96 2.41 17.43
CA ALA A 109 13.65 3.59 17.94
C ALA A 109 13.21 4.88 17.22
N ALA A 110 13.04 4.81 15.90
CA ALA A 110 12.51 5.92 15.11
C ALA A 110 11.02 6.23 15.41
N GLY A 111 10.27 5.24 15.93
CA GLY A 111 8.86 5.39 16.30
C GLY A 111 8.64 5.89 17.73
N LEU A 112 9.69 6.02 18.54
CA LEU A 112 9.59 6.54 19.91
C LEU A 112 9.46 8.07 19.89
N GLU A 113 8.24 8.57 20.05
CA GLU A 113 8.01 9.98 20.38
C GLU A 113 8.61 10.30 21.76
N GLY A 114 9.43 11.36 21.83
CA GLY A 114 9.92 11.93 23.09
C GLY A 114 11.43 12.00 23.32
N HIS A 115 12.28 11.65 22.35
CA HIS A 115 13.74 11.86 22.48
C HIS A 115 14.34 13.00 21.66
N ASN A 116 13.57 13.64 20.80
CA ASN A 116 13.75 15.02 20.37
C ASN A 116 12.50 15.41 19.58
N GLY A 117 11.86 16.53 19.91
CA GLY A 117 10.65 17.02 19.22
C GLY A 117 10.87 17.48 17.76
N GLY A 118 11.92 17.00 17.10
CA GLY A 118 12.25 17.27 15.70
C GLY A 118 12.24 15.96 14.92
N GLY A 119 11.60 15.97 13.75
CA GLY A 119 11.38 14.79 12.92
C GLY A 119 12.65 14.20 12.30
N GLY A 120 13.52 13.63 13.14
CA GLY A 120 14.71 12.86 12.76
C GLY A 120 14.63 11.38 13.17
N PHE A 121 15.76 10.66 13.20
CA PHE A 121 15.87 9.24 13.59
C PHE A 121 15.45 8.95 15.04
N GLY A 122 15.09 9.97 15.82
CA GLY A 122 14.69 9.85 17.21
C GLY A 122 15.79 9.19 18.04
N ALA A 123 15.44 8.15 18.79
CA ALA A 123 16.40 7.40 19.61
C ALA A 123 17.37 6.53 18.78
N ALA A 124 17.17 6.40 17.45
CA ALA A 124 18.03 5.60 16.59
C ALA A 124 19.27 6.35 16.07
N GLN A 125 19.33 7.69 16.24
CA GLN A 125 20.38 8.53 15.65
C GLN A 125 21.78 8.01 15.97
N ASN A 126 22.11 7.84 17.26
CA ASN A 126 23.44 7.44 17.70
C ASN A 126 23.85 6.07 17.15
N LEU A 127 22.91 5.13 17.06
CA LEU A 127 23.17 3.81 16.50
C LEU A 127 23.47 3.88 15.00
N VAL A 128 22.70 4.68 14.26
CA VAL A 128 22.90 4.84 12.80
C VAL A 128 24.22 5.56 12.52
N GLU A 129 24.51 6.66 13.23
CA GLU A 129 25.77 7.39 13.12
C GLU A 129 26.97 6.49 13.45
N HIS A 130 26.87 5.70 14.52
CA HIS A 130 27.91 4.76 14.91
C HIS A 130 28.14 3.69 13.83
N LEU A 131 27.08 3.04 13.33
CA LEU A 131 27.20 1.99 12.31
C LEU A 131 27.74 2.50 10.98
N LEU A 132 27.37 3.72 10.60
CA LEU A 132 27.84 4.36 9.37
C LEU A 132 29.18 5.07 9.56
N GLU A 133 29.78 5.11 10.75
CA GLU A 133 30.95 5.96 11.04
C GLU A 133 30.74 7.42 10.61
N TRP A 134 29.49 7.89 10.76
CA TRP A 134 29.04 9.16 10.24
C TRP A 134 29.04 10.22 11.33
N ASP A 135 29.90 11.22 11.16
CA ASP A 135 29.99 12.37 12.06
C ASP A 135 29.32 13.59 11.42
N ARG A 136 28.01 13.71 11.65
CA ARG A 136 27.18 14.76 11.07
C ARG A 136 27.66 16.18 11.42
N SER A 137 28.39 16.34 12.52
CA SER A 137 28.90 17.64 12.96
C SER A 137 29.99 18.20 12.04
N LYS A 138 30.75 17.32 11.37
CA LYS A 138 31.80 17.69 10.42
C LYS A 138 31.23 18.03 9.05
N ASP A 139 30.22 17.30 8.61
CA ASP A 139 29.54 17.54 7.34
C ASP A 139 28.83 18.91 7.34
N ALA A 140 28.19 19.27 8.44
CA ALA A 140 27.53 20.58 8.59
C ALA A 140 28.51 21.77 8.49
N LYS A 141 29.81 21.55 8.72
CA LYS A 141 30.87 22.57 8.59
C LYS A 141 31.56 22.55 7.23
N GLY A 142 31.19 21.64 6.33
CA GLY A 142 31.86 21.47 5.04
C GLY A 142 33.30 20.95 5.16
N GLU A 143 33.66 20.36 6.31
CA GLU A 143 35.01 19.88 6.61
C GLU A 143 35.23 18.40 6.19
N ALA A 144 34.22 17.77 5.62
CA ALA A 144 34.27 16.37 5.21
C ALA A 144 35.01 16.20 3.86
N ALA A 145 36.29 15.85 3.92
CA ALA A 145 36.88 15.00 2.89
C ALA A 145 36.07 13.69 2.81
N GLU A 146 36.01 12.99 1.65
CA GLU A 146 35.26 11.72 1.48
C GLU A 146 35.42 10.84 2.73
N GLY A 147 34.41 10.89 3.60
CA GLY A 147 34.54 10.36 4.95
C GLY A 147 34.45 8.84 4.89
N ASN A 148 34.97 8.16 5.93
CA ASN A 148 34.88 6.71 6.02
C ASN A 148 33.43 6.22 5.87
N HIS A 149 32.44 7.04 6.26
CA HIS A 149 31.02 6.78 6.09
C HIS A 149 30.57 6.52 4.65
N VAL A 150 31.18 7.15 3.65
CA VAL A 150 30.85 6.91 2.24
C VAL A 150 31.25 5.49 1.84
N LEU A 151 32.45 5.06 2.25
CA LEU A 151 32.97 3.72 1.98
C LEU A 151 32.18 2.66 2.74
N VAL A 152 31.84 2.93 4.01
CA VAL A 152 31.01 2.04 4.83
C VAL A 152 29.62 1.88 4.21
N PHE A 153 28.97 2.98 3.81
CA PHE A 153 27.66 2.94 3.16
C PHE A 153 27.71 2.17 1.84
N LEU A 154 28.72 2.44 1.00
CA LEU A 154 28.92 1.74 -0.26
C LEU A 154 29.10 0.24 -0.04
N GLY A 155 29.98 -0.15 0.90
CA GLY A 155 30.23 -1.54 1.27
C GLY A 155 28.98 -2.25 1.77
N MET A 156 28.25 -1.64 2.71
CA MET A 156 26.98 -2.17 3.22
C MET A 156 25.92 -2.31 2.12
N SER A 157 25.84 -1.35 1.19
CA SER A 157 24.86 -1.40 0.09
C SER A 157 25.09 -2.58 -0.85
N GLY A 158 26.34 -3.03 -0.97
CA GLY A 158 26.75 -4.14 -1.83
C GLY A 158 26.39 -5.51 -1.27
N GLU A 159 26.21 -5.61 0.05
CA GLU A 159 25.85 -6.84 0.76
C GLU A 159 24.34 -7.00 0.94
N VAL A 160 23.83 -8.23 0.92
CA VAL A 160 22.37 -8.48 0.94
C VAL A 160 21.76 -7.96 2.24
N GLU A 161 22.30 -8.36 3.38
CA GLU A 161 21.87 -7.94 4.72
C GLU A 161 22.10 -6.44 4.93
N GLY A 162 23.28 -5.93 4.54
CA GLY A 162 23.60 -4.50 4.64
C GLY A 162 22.65 -3.63 3.83
N SER A 163 22.31 -4.03 2.60
CA SER A 163 21.34 -3.32 1.77
C SER A 163 19.94 -3.32 2.40
N HIS A 164 19.52 -4.39 3.08
CA HIS A 164 18.26 -4.44 3.80
C HIS A 164 18.27 -3.49 5.00
N PHE A 165 19.38 -3.43 5.74
CA PHE A 165 19.56 -2.49 6.82
C PHE A 165 19.48 -1.04 6.33
N LEU A 166 20.21 -0.69 5.26
CA LEU A 166 20.19 0.66 4.69
C LEU A 166 18.81 1.07 4.16
N GLN A 167 18.05 0.15 3.57
CA GLN A 167 16.65 0.42 3.21
C GLN A 167 15.83 0.83 4.44
N VAL A 168 15.98 0.12 5.57
CA VAL A 168 15.29 0.47 6.83
C VAL A 168 15.73 1.82 7.37
N VAL A 169 17.03 2.12 7.33
CA VAL A 169 17.56 3.42 7.74
C VAL A 169 16.90 4.54 6.92
N LEU A 170 16.91 4.45 5.59
CA LEU A 170 16.30 5.46 4.72
C LEU A 170 14.78 5.57 4.90
N GLU A 171 14.07 4.46 5.13
CA GLU A 171 12.62 4.47 5.38
C GLU A 171 12.27 5.12 6.73
N CYS A 172 13.14 5.01 7.73
CA CYS A 172 12.94 5.57 9.07
C CYS A 172 13.45 7.00 9.22
N ALA A 173 14.34 7.44 8.33
CA ALA A 173 14.95 8.77 8.37
C ALA A 173 13.91 9.88 8.29
N GLY A 174 14.09 10.92 9.12
CA GLY A 174 13.42 12.21 8.97
C GLY A 174 13.67 12.86 7.61
N ALA A 175 12.95 13.93 7.27
CA ALA A 175 13.21 14.66 6.02
C ALA A 175 14.65 15.22 5.98
N ASP A 176 15.08 15.87 7.06
CA ASP A 176 16.42 16.46 7.17
C ASP A 176 17.53 15.39 7.23
N ASP A 177 17.26 14.29 7.93
CA ASP A 177 18.21 13.18 8.04
C ASP A 177 18.36 12.42 6.73
N PHE A 178 17.25 12.20 6.03
CA PHE A 178 17.27 11.60 4.70
C PHE A 178 18.06 12.48 3.73
N ALA A 179 17.81 13.79 3.72
CA ALA A 179 18.53 14.72 2.86
C ALA A 179 20.04 14.71 3.15
N ALA A 180 20.41 14.66 4.44
CA ALA A 180 21.81 14.59 4.86
C ALA A 180 22.48 13.27 4.44
N ILE A 181 21.84 12.12 4.65
CA ILE A 181 22.37 10.82 4.20
C ILE A 181 22.48 10.78 2.68
N TYR A 182 21.46 11.26 1.97
CA TYR A 182 21.47 11.31 0.51
C TYR A 182 22.66 12.15 0.01
N SER A 183 22.81 13.37 0.53
CA SER A 183 23.89 14.29 0.12
C SER A 183 25.27 13.72 0.42
N ALA A 184 25.45 13.04 1.56
CA ALA A 184 26.75 12.52 1.97
C ALA A 184 27.11 11.21 1.24
N CYS A 185 26.15 10.30 1.08
CA CYS A 185 26.44 8.91 0.68
C CYS A 185 25.98 8.54 -0.73
N MET A 186 25.00 9.25 -1.31
CA MET A 186 24.30 8.79 -2.53
C MET A 186 24.37 9.78 -3.70
N ALA A 187 24.39 11.09 -3.42
CA ALA A 187 24.38 12.12 -4.45
C ALA A 187 25.56 11.97 -5.41
N GLY A 188 25.29 12.02 -6.73
CA GLY A 188 26.28 11.83 -7.78
C GLY A 188 26.71 10.38 -8.01
N LYS A 189 26.18 9.41 -7.24
CA LYS A 189 26.47 7.98 -7.35
C LYS A 189 25.19 7.13 -7.47
N LEU A 190 23.99 7.73 -7.53
CA LEU A 190 22.71 7.02 -7.66
C LEU A 190 22.69 6.08 -8.86
N ALA A 191 23.24 6.51 -10.01
CA ALA A 191 23.26 5.70 -11.22
C ALA A 191 24.06 4.40 -11.02
N GLU A 192 25.15 4.45 -10.25
CA GLU A 192 25.98 3.28 -9.92
C GLU A 192 25.19 2.32 -9.00
N PHE A 193 24.60 2.85 -7.92
CA PHE A 193 23.79 2.05 -7.01
C PHE A 193 22.57 1.42 -7.71
N ALA A 194 21.91 2.17 -8.59
CA ALA A 194 20.71 1.74 -9.32
C ALA A 194 21.00 0.58 -10.28
N GLN A 195 22.22 0.53 -10.83
CA GLN A 195 22.66 -0.53 -11.73
C GLN A 195 23.22 -1.77 -11.01
N HIS A 196 23.40 -1.71 -9.69
CA HIS A 196 23.92 -2.83 -8.92
C HIS A 196 22.81 -3.82 -8.52
N LYS A 197 23.11 -5.13 -8.62
CA LYS A 197 22.14 -6.23 -8.36
C LYS A 197 21.52 -6.23 -6.95
N ILE A 198 22.20 -5.62 -5.97
CA ILE A 198 21.76 -5.54 -4.58
C ILE A 198 21.42 -4.09 -4.21
N SER A 199 22.32 -3.14 -4.48
CA SER A 199 22.15 -1.74 -4.06
C SER A 199 20.98 -1.02 -4.73
N ASN A 200 20.45 -1.53 -5.86
CA ASN A 200 19.26 -0.94 -6.49
C ASN A 200 18.04 -0.90 -5.55
N TYR A 201 17.94 -1.81 -4.58
CA TYR A 201 16.86 -1.78 -3.58
C TYR A 201 17.01 -0.64 -2.58
N VAL A 202 18.26 -0.23 -2.29
CA VAL A 202 18.56 0.97 -1.50
C VAL A 202 18.10 2.22 -2.26
N VAL A 203 18.36 2.30 -3.57
CA VAL A 203 17.86 3.39 -4.43
C VAL A 203 16.33 3.42 -4.48
N GLN A 204 15.65 2.27 -4.62
CA GLN A 204 14.19 2.22 -4.57
C GLN A 204 13.64 2.78 -3.25
N SER A 205 14.29 2.47 -2.12
CA SER A 205 13.90 3.00 -0.82
C SER A 205 14.20 4.50 -0.70
N ALA A 206 15.34 4.97 -1.21
CA ALA A 206 15.67 6.39 -1.25
C ALA A 206 14.63 7.19 -2.06
N LEU A 207 14.29 6.73 -3.27
CA LEU A 207 13.29 7.36 -4.14
C LEU A 207 11.91 7.37 -3.48
N ARG A 208 11.50 6.27 -2.82
CA ARG A 208 10.23 6.20 -2.10
C ARG A 208 10.20 7.13 -0.89
N THR A 209 11.29 7.22 -0.14
CA THR A 209 11.43 8.16 0.97
C THR A 209 11.35 9.60 0.45
N ALA A 210 12.09 9.94 -0.60
CA ALA A 210 12.03 11.26 -1.24
C ALA A 210 10.61 11.60 -1.74
N ALA A 211 9.88 10.64 -2.31
CA ALA A 211 8.50 10.84 -2.74
C ALA A 211 7.54 11.13 -1.58
N ALA A 212 7.79 10.54 -0.40
CA ALA A 212 6.93 10.71 0.77
C ALA A 212 7.26 11.97 1.59
N ARG A 213 8.54 12.32 1.72
CA ARG A 213 9.00 13.36 2.68
C ARG A 213 10.09 14.29 2.15
N GLY A 214 10.56 14.09 0.92
CA GLY A 214 11.56 14.96 0.29
C GLY A 214 10.97 16.28 -0.19
N THR A 215 11.84 17.16 -0.69
CA THR A 215 11.44 18.41 -1.36
C THR A 215 11.38 18.22 -2.87
N ALA A 216 10.67 19.10 -3.57
CA ALA A 216 10.62 19.08 -5.04
C ALA A 216 12.02 19.28 -5.68
N ASN A 217 12.89 20.07 -5.05
CA ASN A 217 14.27 20.28 -5.52
C ASN A 217 15.10 18.99 -5.42
N LEU A 218 15.03 18.31 -4.28
CA LEU A 218 15.69 17.02 -4.10
C LEU A 218 15.15 15.98 -5.09
N ALA A 219 13.84 15.96 -5.30
CA ALA A 219 13.22 15.09 -6.30
C ALA A 219 13.76 15.36 -7.71
N ALA A 220 13.83 16.62 -8.13
CA ALA A 220 14.35 17.00 -9.44
C ALA A 220 15.85 16.67 -9.59
N GLU A 221 16.65 16.78 -8.53
CA GLU A 221 18.05 16.39 -8.53
C GLU A 221 18.21 14.87 -8.74
N MET A 222 17.52 14.06 -7.91
CA MET A 222 17.57 12.60 -8.01
C MET A 222 17.06 12.10 -9.36
N ILE A 223 16.00 12.72 -9.89
CA ILE A 223 15.48 12.38 -11.22
C ILE A 223 16.49 12.78 -12.29
N GLY A 224 17.05 13.99 -12.23
CA GLY A 224 18.06 14.47 -13.17
C GLY A 224 19.25 13.53 -13.30
N GLU A 225 19.73 12.98 -12.18
CA GLU A 225 20.86 12.03 -12.18
C GLU A 225 20.51 10.69 -12.84
N LEU A 226 19.30 10.17 -12.60
CA LEU A 226 18.86 8.87 -13.12
C LEU A 226 18.25 8.95 -14.52
N LEU A 227 17.87 10.14 -14.99
CA LEU A 227 17.16 10.35 -16.25
C LEU A 227 17.88 9.75 -17.46
N PRO A 228 19.21 9.91 -17.64
CA PRO A 228 19.93 9.31 -18.77
C PRO A 228 19.89 7.78 -18.80
N TYR A 229 19.62 7.15 -17.66
CA TYR A 229 19.60 5.70 -17.47
C TYR A 229 18.18 5.13 -17.40
N ALA A 230 17.14 5.96 -17.50
CA ALA A 230 15.75 5.56 -17.25
C ALA A 230 15.31 4.38 -18.14
N ALA A 231 15.68 4.37 -19.42
CA ALA A 231 15.43 3.25 -20.33
C ALA A 231 16.06 1.94 -19.83
N ALA A 232 17.36 1.96 -19.53
CA ALA A 232 18.08 0.79 -19.02
C ALA A 232 17.50 0.30 -17.67
N MET A 233 17.09 1.23 -16.81
CA MET A 233 16.39 0.93 -15.56
C MET A 233 15.05 0.22 -15.82
N LEU A 234 14.25 0.70 -16.77
CA LEU A 234 12.98 0.06 -17.09
C LEU A 234 13.15 -1.39 -17.57
N GLU A 235 14.23 -1.67 -18.32
CA GLU A 235 14.52 -3.01 -18.83
C GLU A 235 15.00 -3.97 -17.74
N ARG A 236 16.00 -3.56 -16.95
CA ARG A 236 16.74 -4.45 -16.04
C ARG A 236 16.36 -4.29 -14.57
N TYR A 237 15.97 -3.09 -14.17
CA TYR A 237 15.71 -2.68 -12.79
C TYR A 237 14.36 -1.96 -12.67
N ALA A 238 13.31 -2.58 -13.23
CA ALA A 238 12.00 -1.94 -13.39
C ALA A 238 11.39 -1.39 -12.08
N GLY A 239 11.80 -1.91 -10.91
CA GLY A 239 11.45 -1.35 -9.61
C GLY A 239 12.01 0.05 -9.38
N VAL A 240 13.25 0.34 -9.82
CA VAL A 240 13.84 1.68 -9.78
C VAL A 240 13.05 2.62 -10.70
N ALA A 241 12.75 2.20 -11.93
CA ALA A 241 11.96 3.01 -12.86
C ALA A 241 10.55 3.32 -12.34
N LEU A 242 9.92 2.36 -11.66
CA LEU A 242 8.64 2.58 -10.98
C LEU A 242 8.74 3.64 -9.88
N GLU A 243 9.72 3.54 -8.98
CA GLU A 243 9.86 4.50 -7.89
C GLU A 243 10.30 5.88 -8.40
N LEU A 244 11.05 5.93 -9.49
CA LEU A 244 11.39 7.17 -10.19
C LEU A 244 10.12 7.88 -10.72
N CYS A 245 9.20 7.12 -11.33
CA CYS A 245 7.91 7.66 -11.77
C CYS A 245 7.02 8.09 -10.59
N ASN A 246 7.05 7.36 -9.47
CA ASN A 246 6.32 7.74 -8.26
C ASN A 246 6.86 9.05 -7.67
N LEU A 247 8.19 9.23 -7.67
CA LEU A 247 8.85 10.45 -7.21
C LEU A 247 8.47 11.65 -8.07
N ALA A 248 8.57 11.51 -9.40
CA ALA A 248 8.18 12.54 -10.36
C ALA A 248 6.71 12.98 -10.15
N ARG A 249 5.79 12.02 -10.02
CA ARG A 249 4.37 12.29 -9.77
C ARG A 249 4.11 12.93 -8.41
N ALA A 250 4.82 12.50 -7.37
CA ALA A 250 4.59 12.99 -6.01
C ALA A 250 4.88 14.50 -5.89
N HIS A 251 5.87 14.97 -6.64
CA HIS A 251 6.31 16.38 -6.61
C HIS A 251 5.96 17.16 -7.89
N ALA A 252 5.32 16.52 -8.87
CA ALA A 252 4.99 17.08 -10.18
C ALA A 252 6.21 17.72 -10.89
N VAL A 253 7.33 17.00 -10.91
CA VAL A 253 8.60 17.45 -11.52
C VAL A 253 9.06 16.51 -12.63
N GLN A 254 9.58 17.09 -13.72
CA GLN A 254 10.23 16.38 -14.84
C GLN A 254 9.41 15.23 -15.47
N GLU A 255 8.08 15.27 -15.38
CA GLU A 255 7.19 14.21 -15.89
C GLU A 255 7.38 13.94 -17.39
N GLU A 256 7.45 14.99 -18.21
CA GLU A 256 7.60 14.88 -19.66
C GLU A 256 8.96 14.31 -20.06
N ALA A 257 10.04 14.88 -19.51
CA ALA A 257 11.40 14.40 -19.74
C ALA A 257 11.56 12.93 -19.34
N LEU A 258 10.92 12.50 -18.24
CA LEU A 258 10.95 11.11 -17.80
C LEU A 258 10.20 10.18 -18.75
N VAL A 259 9.04 10.60 -19.28
CA VAL A 259 8.31 9.82 -20.29
C VAL A 259 9.14 9.64 -21.56
N GLU A 260 9.78 10.71 -22.02
CA GLU A 260 10.68 10.66 -23.18
C GLU A 260 11.87 9.74 -22.94
N ALA A 261 12.50 9.81 -21.76
CA ALA A 261 13.65 8.97 -21.41
C ALA A 261 13.29 7.48 -21.25
N LEU A 262 12.04 7.16 -20.86
CA LEU A 262 11.56 5.77 -20.76
C LEU A 262 11.12 5.20 -22.12
N ALA A 263 10.74 6.05 -23.08
CA ALA A 263 10.15 5.64 -24.34
C ALA A 263 11.01 4.63 -25.15
N PRO A 264 12.35 4.75 -25.25
CA PRO A 264 13.17 3.79 -26.00
C PRO A 264 13.03 2.35 -25.50
N ALA A 265 13.15 2.13 -24.20
CA ALA A 265 12.99 0.81 -23.58
C ALA A 265 11.54 0.29 -23.62
N ALA A 266 10.58 1.20 -23.69
CA ALA A 266 9.17 0.86 -23.74
C ALA A 266 8.68 0.56 -25.17
N ARG A 267 9.32 1.08 -26.22
CA ARG A 267 8.89 0.84 -27.62
C ARG A 267 9.78 -0.16 -28.37
N GLY A 268 11.02 -0.37 -27.92
CA GLY A 268 12.01 -1.13 -28.70
C GLY A 268 12.27 -0.45 -30.05
N ASP A 269 12.21 -1.22 -31.14
CA ASP A 269 12.34 -0.71 -32.50
C ASP A 269 11.01 -0.21 -33.11
N ALA A 270 9.89 -0.46 -32.43
CA ALA A 270 8.58 -0.08 -32.93
C ALA A 270 8.26 1.40 -32.62
N GLU A 271 7.55 2.05 -33.53
CA GLU A 271 7.16 3.45 -33.38
C GLU A 271 5.75 3.62 -32.82
N GLY A 272 5.54 4.76 -32.15
CA GLY A 272 4.24 5.21 -31.70
C GLY A 272 3.80 4.73 -30.30
N PRO A 273 2.67 5.28 -29.80
CA PRO A 273 2.20 5.03 -28.43
C PRO A 273 1.74 3.59 -28.18
N ALA A 274 1.27 2.91 -29.22
CA ALA A 274 0.84 1.51 -29.17
C ALA A 274 2.00 0.55 -28.82
N ALA A 275 3.19 0.79 -29.38
CA ALA A 275 4.39 0.01 -29.09
C ALA A 275 4.77 0.08 -27.60
N VAL A 276 4.63 1.26 -26.99
CA VAL A 276 4.87 1.48 -25.55
C VAL A 276 3.95 0.61 -24.70
N LEU A 277 2.67 0.52 -25.05
CA LEU A 277 1.71 -0.36 -24.36
C LEU A 277 2.17 -1.81 -24.44
N ASP A 278 2.51 -2.28 -25.64
CA ASP A 278 2.79 -3.69 -25.89
C ASP A 278 4.05 -4.16 -25.16
N ALA A 279 5.12 -3.34 -25.12
CA ALA A 279 6.32 -3.74 -24.36
C ALA A 279 6.15 -3.62 -22.84
N MET A 280 5.27 -2.74 -22.35
CA MET A 280 4.97 -2.63 -20.92
C MET A 280 3.98 -3.71 -20.43
N LEU A 281 3.05 -4.12 -21.28
CA LEU A 281 1.98 -5.08 -20.98
C LEU A 281 2.29 -6.52 -21.40
N GLN A 282 3.55 -6.83 -21.71
CA GLN A 282 3.98 -8.16 -22.09
C GLN A 282 3.39 -9.23 -21.17
N HIS A 283 2.52 -10.06 -21.75
CA HIS A 283 1.81 -11.11 -21.04
C HIS A 283 2.20 -12.48 -21.58
N GLU A 284 2.14 -13.48 -20.71
CA GLU A 284 2.43 -14.86 -21.05
C GLU A 284 1.23 -15.49 -21.75
N ALA A 285 1.51 -16.20 -22.85
CA ALA A 285 0.52 -17.08 -23.44
C ALA A 285 0.17 -18.19 -22.43
N PRO A 286 -1.09 -18.63 -22.36
CA PRO A 286 -1.44 -19.81 -21.58
C PRO A 286 -0.61 -21.01 -22.08
N GLU A 287 0.03 -21.72 -21.15
CA GLU A 287 0.84 -22.91 -21.47
C GLU A 287 0.01 -23.92 -22.28
N ALA A 288 0.54 -24.32 -23.45
CA ALA A 288 -0.12 -25.30 -24.31
C ALA A 288 -0.31 -26.62 -23.53
N GLY A 289 -1.57 -27.04 -23.36
CA GLY A 289 -1.93 -28.28 -22.65
C GLY A 289 -2.28 -28.10 -21.16
N ALA A 290 -2.11 -26.92 -20.57
CA ALA A 290 -2.57 -26.67 -19.20
C ALA A 290 -4.10 -26.54 -19.17
N LYS A 291 -4.77 -27.37 -18.34
CA LYS A 291 -6.22 -27.20 -18.11
C LYS A 291 -6.48 -25.80 -17.54
N PRO A 292 -7.28 -24.95 -18.21
CA PRO A 292 -7.57 -23.62 -17.70
C PRO A 292 -8.22 -23.76 -16.32
N ARG A 293 -7.73 -22.99 -15.35
CA ARG A 293 -8.43 -22.90 -14.06
C ARG A 293 -9.77 -22.22 -14.34
N PRO A 294 -10.87 -22.63 -13.69
CA PRO A 294 -12.15 -21.94 -13.86
C PRO A 294 -11.98 -20.43 -13.65
N GLY A 295 -12.25 -19.63 -14.68
CA GLY A 295 -12.09 -18.16 -14.68
C GLY A 295 -10.70 -17.62 -15.04
N SER A 296 -9.69 -18.45 -15.34
CA SER A 296 -8.35 -17.97 -15.72
C SER A 296 -8.24 -17.48 -17.16
N GLU A 297 -9.17 -17.86 -18.04
CA GLU A 297 -9.19 -17.43 -19.46
C GLU A 297 -9.31 -15.91 -19.61
N ARG A 298 -9.88 -15.25 -18.60
CA ARG A 298 -10.07 -13.79 -18.56
C ARG A 298 -8.96 -13.05 -17.81
N SER A 299 -8.02 -13.78 -17.19
CA SER A 299 -6.94 -13.18 -16.40
C SER A 299 -5.63 -13.19 -17.19
N LEU A 300 -4.96 -12.04 -17.22
CA LEU A 300 -3.64 -11.87 -17.80
C LEU A 300 -2.57 -12.31 -16.79
N ARG A 301 -1.48 -12.89 -17.31
CA ARG A 301 -0.24 -13.12 -16.56
C ARG A 301 0.82 -12.23 -17.15
N PHE A 302 1.29 -11.24 -16.39
CA PHE A 302 2.28 -10.31 -16.87
C PHE A 302 3.69 -10.84 -16.60
N ARG A 303 4.58 -10.74 -17.59
CA ARG A 303 6.00 -11.11 -17.44
C ARG A 303 6.72 -10.23 -16.43
N ASN A 304 6.38 -8.93 -16.43
CA ASN A 304 6.97 -7.95 -15.53
C ASN A 304 5.90 -7.07 -14.88
N VAL A 305 5.57 -7.37 -13.62
CA VAL A 305 4.57 -6.63 -12.85
C VAL A 305 5.00 -5.17 -12.59
N MET A 306 6.30 -4.89 -12.47
CA MET A 306 6.79 -3.54 -12.24
C MET A 306 6.55 -2.66 -13.47
N LYS A 307 6.80 -3.16 -14.69
CA LYS A 307 6.47 -2.42 -15.93
C LYS A 307 4.98 -2.05 -16.02
N VAL A 308 4.10 -2.98 -15.67
CA VAL A 308 2.63 -2.73 -15.62
C VAL A 308 2.29 -1.65 -14.59
N GLN A 309 2.96 -1.65 -13.45
CA GLN A 309 2.79 -0.62 -12.42
C GLN A 309 3.35 0.74 -12.88
N THR A 310 4.51 0.76 -13.54
CA THR A 310 5.10 1.97 -14.12
C THR A 310 4.15 2.58 -15.13
N LEU A 311 3.64 1.78 -16.08
CA LEU A 311 2.61 2.21 -17.02
C LEU A 311 1.39 2.78 -16.30
N GLY A 312 0.95 2.12 -15.22
CA GLY A 312 -0.12 2.60 -14.36
C GLY A 312 0.10 4.00 -13.76
N VAL A 313 1.33 4.28 -13.31
CA VAL A 313 1.70 5.59 -12.77
C VAL A 313 1.67 6.66 -13.87
N LEU A 314 2.22 6.35 -15.05
CA LEU A 314 2.18 7.23 -16.22
C LEU A 314 0.74 7.54 -16.62
N LEU A 315 -0.04 6.49 -16.89
CA LEU A 315 -1.44 6.59 -17.31
C LEU A 315 -2.36 7.18 -16.25
N GLY A 316 -2.02 7.14 -14.97
CA GLY A 316 -2.88 7.65 -13.91
C GLY A 316 -2.58 9.08 -13.47
N GLY A 317 -1.31 9.47 -13.53
CA GLY A 317 -0.82 10.68 -12.84
C GLY A 317 -0.18 11.73 -13.73
N PHE A 318 0.44 11.32 -14.84
CA PHE A 318 1.23 12.24 -15.64
C PHE A 318 0.32 13.03 -16.59
N ASN A 319 0.64 14.32 -16.73
CA ASN A 319 -0.04 15.24 -17.65
C ASN A 319 0.87 15.63 -18.82
N ALA A 320 1.66 14.67 -19.33
CA ALA A 320 2.55 14.87 -20.46
C ALA A 320 1.87 14.47 -21.78
N GLY A 321 2.11 15.23 -22.86
CA GLY A 321 1.52 14.98 -24.18
C GLY A 321 1.70 13.53 -24.69
N PRO A 322 2.89 12.91 -24.57
CA PRO A 322 3.09 11.52 -25.01
C PRO A 322 2.20 10.51 -24.27
N VAL A 323 1.81 10.78 -23.01
CA VAL A 323 0.93 9.90 -22.22
C VAL A 323 -0.49 9.91 -22.78
N GLU A 324 -0.97 11.04 -23.29
CA GLU A 324 -2.29 11.13 -23.93
C GLU A 324 -2.36 10.22 -25.16
N GLY A 325 -1.31 10.19 -25.97
CA GLY A 325 -1.19 9.28 -27.10
C GLY A 325 -1.31 7.81 -26.69
N ILE A 326 -0.69 7.43 -25.57
CA ILE A 326 -0.74 6.07 -25.02
C ILE A 326 -2.16 5.73 -24.53
N ILE A 327 -2.84 6.67 -23.86
CA ILE A 327 -4.23 6.48 -23.41
C ILE A 327 -5.17 6.30 -24.61
N ARG A 328 -5.02 7.13 -25.65
CA ARG A 328 -5.82 7.03 -26.88
C ARG A 328 -5.58 5.68 -27.55
N ALA A 329 -4.33 5.29 -27.78
CA ALA A 329 -4.01 3.97 -28.33
C ALA A 329 -4.70 2.84 -27.54
N LEU A 330 -4.65 2.88 -26.21
CA LEU A 330 -5.27 1.86 -25.36
C LEU A 330 -6.82 1.80 -25.47
N LEU A 331 -7.50 2.95 -25.60
CA LEU A 331 -8.96 3.05 -25.44
C LEU A 331 -9.74 3.25 -26.75
N THR A 332 -9.08 3.59 -27.85
CA THR A 332 -9.73 3.86 -29.14
C THR A 332 -9.46 2.82 -30.20
N GLU A 333 -8.37 2.05 -30.11
CA GLU A 333 -8.05 1.01 -31.09
C GLU A 333 -8.96 -0.22 -30.90
N PRO A 334 -9.79 -0.60 -31.90
CA PRO A 334 -10.77 -1.68 -31.76
C PRO A 334 -10.14 -3.04 -31.38
N GLU A 335 -8.94 -3.31 -31.91
CA GLU A 335 -8.17 -4.51 -31.62
C GLU A 335 -7.74 -4.64 -30.15
N ARG A 336 -7.76 -3.53 -29.40
CA ARG A 336 -7.36 -3.49 -27.98
C ARG A 336 -8.53 -3.57 -27.01
N GLU A 337 -9.78 -3.51 -27.47
CA GLU A 337 -10.93 -3.57 -26.57
C GLU A 337 -10.92 -4.84 -25.71
N GLU A 338 -10.56 -5.98 -26.30
CA GLU A 338 -10.47 -7.25 -25.57
C GLU A 338 -9.35 -7.25 -24.53
N LEU A 339 -8.23 -6.60 -24.83
CA LEU A 339 -7.17 -6.39 -23.85
C LEU A 339 -7.70 -5.56 -22.66
N VAL A 340 -8.37 -4.42 -22.93
CA VAL A 340 -8.93 -3.54 -21.91
C VAL A 340 -9.96 -4.26 -21.04
N ARG A 341 -10.80 -5.12 -21.63
CA ARG A 341 -11.71 -6.03 -20.91
C ARG A 341 -10.93 -6.92 -19.95
N LYS A 342 -9.90 -7.63 -20.42
CA LYS A 342 -9.06 -8.52 -19.58
C LYS A 342 -8.30 -7.79 -18.47
N LEU A 343 -7.93 -6.53 -18.67
CA LEU A 343 -7.24 -5.74 -17.62
C LEU A 343 -8.08 -5.64 -16.34
N ALA A 344 -9.42 -5.54 -16.44
CA ALA A 344 -10.31 -5.44 -15.28
C ALA A 344 -10.42 -6.74 -14.46
N PHE A 345 -10.21 -7.90 -15.08
CA PHE A 345 -10.30 -9.21 -14.42
C PHE A 345 -9.00 -9.60 -13.70
N THR A 346 -7.91 -8.89 -13.94
CA THR A 346 -6.59 -9.21 -13.40
C THR A 346 -6.22 -8.27 -12.27
N ALA A 347 -6.03 -8.77 -11.06
CA ALA A 347 -5.83 -7.94 -9.85
C ALA A 347 -4.70 -6.92 -9.98
N VAL A 348 -3.61 -7.27 -10.69
CA VAL A 348 -2.48 -6.37 -10.92
C VAL A 348 -2.90 -5.21 -11.82
N SER A 349 -3.37 -5.47 -13.04
CA SER A 349 -3.72 -4.40 -13.99
C SER A 349 -5.00 -3.66 -13.64
N ALA A 350 -5.96 -4.30 -12.99
CA ALA A 350 -7.17 -3.64 -12.51
C ALA A 350 -6.77 -2.49 -11.58
N LYS A 351 -5.89 -2.76 -10.61
CA LYS A 351 -5.44 -1.75 -9.65
C LYS A 351 -4.34 -0.83 -10.18
N ALA A 352 -3.44 -1.34 -11.04
CA ALA A 352 -2.35 -0.53 -11.57
C ALA A 352 -2.78 0.37 -12.74
N ILE A 353 -3.70 -0.07 -13.60
CA ILE A 353 -4.03 0.64 -14.85
C ILE A 353 -5.46 1.14 -14.82
N VAL A 354 -6.44 0.25 -14.68
CA VAL A 354 -7.85 0.62 -14.87
C VAL A 354 -8.32 1.58 -13.77
N GLU A 355 -7.98 1.30 -12.52
CA GLU A 355 -8.36 2.17 -11.41
C GLU A 355 -7.73 3.56 -11.49
N PRO A 356 -6.41 3.73 -11.77
CA PRO A 356 -5.84 5.06 -11.97
C PRO A 356 -6.42 5.80 -13.18
N LEU A 357 -6.71 5.11 -14.29
CA LEU A 357 -7.41 5.70 -15.43
C LEU A 357 -8.77 6.30 -15.03
N LEU A 358 -9.54 5.59 -14.20
CA LEU A 358 -10.84 6.07 -13.70
C LEU A 358 -10.73 7.27 -12.77
N LEU A 359 -9.59 7.42 -12.08
CA LEU A 359 -9.33 8.51 -11.14
C LEU A 359 -8.61 9.69 -11.78
N ARG A 360 -8.32 9.64 -13.09
CA ARG A 360 -7.68 10.75 -13.79
C ARG A 360 -8.55 12.00 -13.75
N LYS A 361 -7.90 13.14 -13.49
CA LYS A 361 -8.54 14.46 -13.56
C LYS A 361 -8.52 15.03 -14.98
N VAL A 362 -7.43 14.81 -15.70
CA VAL A 362 -7.26 15.23 -17.10
C VAL A 362 -7.89 14.19 -18.02
N ASP A 363 -8.76 14.65 -18.91
CA ASP A 363 -9.56 13.84 -19.84
C ASP A 363 -10.41 12.74 -19.19
N GLY A 364 -10.73 12.89 -17.90
CA GLY A 364 -11.46 11.91 -17.12
C GLY A 364 -12.81 11.54 -17.75
N ALA A 365 -13.52 12.52 -18.33
CA ALA A 365 -14.80 12.29 -19.01
C ALA A 365 -14.65 11.38 -20.23
N PHE A 366 -13.67 11.66 -21.10
CA PHE A 366 -13.37 10.83 -22.26
C PHE A 366 -12.99 9.40 -21.84
N VAL A 367 -12.08 9.27 -20.87
CA VAL A 367 -11.63 7.95 -20.37
C VAL A 367 -12.80 7.16 -19.79
N GLN A 368 -13.63 7.80 -18.97
CA GLN A 368 -14.80 7.16 -18.35
C GLN A 368 -15.82 6.73 -19.42
N GLU A 369 -16.14 7.58 -20.38
CA GLU A 369 -17.06 7.26 -21.47
C GLU A 369 -16.56 6.05 -22.29
N ARG A 370 -15.29 6.05 -22.67
CA ARG A 370 -14.69 4.92 -23.40
C ARG A 370 -14.69 3.64 -22.58
N LEU A 371 -14.34 3.70 -21.29
CA LEU A 371 -14.34 2.52 -20.42
C LEU A 371 -15.76 1.97 -20.20
N VAL A 372 -16.78 2.84 -20.05
CA VAL A 372 -18.18 2.41 -19.98
C VAL A 372 -18.57 1.67 -21.26
N ALA A 373 -18.27 2.23 -22.44
CA ALA A 373 -18.60 1.59 -23.72
C ALA A 373 -17.89 0.24 -23.90
N ILE A 374 -16.61 0.13 -23.55
CA ILE A 374 -15.84 -1.12 -23.68
C ILE A 374 -16.37 -2.21 -22.73
N TYR A 375 -16.81 -1.82 -21.53
CA TYR A 375 -17.24 -2.74 -20.48
C TYR A 375 -18.75 -3.04 -20.47
N GLU A 376 -19.57 -2.24 -21.16
CA GLU A 376 -21.02 -2.45 -21.24
C GLU A 376 -21.42 -3.89 -21.61
N PRO A 377 -20.80 -4.54 -22.61
CA PRO A 377 -21.16 -5.91 -22.99
C PRO A 377 -20.87 -6.96 -21.90
N ILE A 378 -20.05 -6.61 -20.90
CA ILE A 378 -19.53 -7.54 -19.89
C ILE A 378 -19.82 -7.14 -18.45
N PHE A 379 -20.72 -6.18 -18.19
CA PHE A 379 -21.03 -5.75 -16.81
C PHE A 379 -21.47 -6.89 -15.89
N VAL A 380 -22.25 -7.85 -16.40
CA VAL A 380 -22.68 -9.04 -15.63
C VAL A 380 -21.49 -9.89 -15.21
N ASP A 381 -20.56 -10.09 -16.12
CA ASP A 381 -19.33 -10.85 -15.89
C ASP A 381 -18.43 -10.14 -14.88
N MET A 382 -18.31 -8.81 -14.99
CA MET A 382 -17.56 -8.01 -14.02
C MET A 382 -18.19 -8.09 -12.62
N ALA A 383 -19.51 -7.92 -12.53
CA ALA A 383 -20.26 -7.93 -11.26
C ALA A 383 -20.11 -9.24 -10.49
N THR A 384 -19.95 -10.36 -11.20
CA THR A 384 -19.84 -11.70 -10.61
C THR A 384 -18.39 -12.16 -10.40
N HIS A 385 -17.40 -11.38 -10.85
CA HIS A 385 -15.99 -11.72 -10.71
C HIS A 385 -15.38 -11.07 -9.45
N PRO A 386 -14.55 -11.79 -8.65
CA PRO A 386 -13.98 -11.26 -7.41
C PRO A 386 -13.14 -9.99 -7.56
N CYS A 387 -12.46 -9.82 -8.69
CA CYS A 387 -11.61 -8.67 -9.00
C CYS A 387 -12.39 -7.56 -9.72
N ALA A 388 -12.89 -7.85 -10.93
CA ALA A 388 -13.57 -6.89 -11.79
C ALA A 388 -14.79 -6.20 -11.17
N ARG A 389 -15.44 -6.79 -10.15
CA ARG A 389 -16.52 -6.10 -9.41
C ARG A 389 -16.07 -4.78 -8.80
N HIS A 390 -14.81 -4.70 -8.34
CA HIS A 390 -14.26 -3.48 -7.75
C HIS A 390 -14.02 -2.40 -8.80
N VAL A 391 -13.62 -2.82 -10.00
CA VAL A 391 -13.52 -1.92 -11.16
C VAL A 391 -14.90 -1.42 -11.56
N LEU A 392 -15.90 -2.30 -11.64
CA LEU A 392 -17.28 -1.94 -11.95
C LEU A 392 -17.88 -0.96 -10.92
N GLU A 393 -17.67 -1.20 -9.63
CA GLU A 393 -18.09 -0.29 -8.56
C GLU A 393 -17.47 1.10 -8.73
N LYS A 394 -16.16 1.17 -9.01
CA LYS A 394 -15.44 2.43 -9.23
C LYS A 394 -15.89 3.14 -10.50
N LEU A 395 -16.02 2.40 -11.60
CA LEU A 395 -16.55 2.91 -12.87
C LEU A 395 -17.92 3.54 -12.64
N PHE A 396 -18.84 2.81 -12.00
CA PHE A 396 -20.18 3.30 -11.67
C PHE A 396 -20.13 4.63 -10.90
N TYR A 397 -19.32 4.74 -9.84
CA TYR A 397 -19.27 5.97 -9.05
C TYR A 397 -18.52 7.12 -9.73
N ALA A 398 -17.63 6.83 -10.69
CA ALA A 398 -16.93 7.82 -11.50
C ALA A 398 -17.79 8.33 -12.67
N SER A 399 -18.69 7.50 -13.20
CA SER A 399 -19.55 7.78 -14.35
C SER A 399 -20.56 8.90 -14.15
N SER A 400 -21.07 9.43 -15.28
CA SER A 400 -22.20 10.37 -15.29
C SER A 400 -23.48 9.73 -14.73
N LYS A 401 -24.50 10.55 -14.44
CA LYS A 401 -25.78 10.03 -13.92
C LYS A 401 -26.47 9.12 -14.94
N GLU A 402 -26.40 9.48 -16.21
CA GLU A 402 -26.99 8.76 -17.33
C GLU A 402 -26.31 7.39 -17.49
N GLN A 403 -24.98 7.36 -17.42
CA GLN A 403 -24.19 6.13 -17.43
C GLN A 403 -24.47 5.25 -16.21
N GLN A 404 -24.59 5.84 -15.01
CA GLN A 404 -24.98 5.10 -13.80
C GLN A 404 -26.33 4.41 -13.98
N GLU A 405 -27.30 5.09 -14.55
CA GLU A 405 -28.61 4.51 -14.85
C GLU A 405 -28.54 3.40 -15.90
N SER A 406 -27.74 3.58 -16.95
CA SER A 406 -27.50 2.54 -17.95
C SER A 406 -26.88 1.29 -17.32
N ILE A 407 -25.81 1.45 -16.53
CA ILE A 407 -25.15 0.34 -15.81
C ILE A 407 -26.15 -0.36 -14.88
N ALA A 408 -26.90 0.40 -14.09
CA ALA A 408 -27.88 -0.15 -13.16
C ALA A 408 -29.02 -0.90 -13.88
N ALA A 409 -29.51 -0.35 -15.00
CA ALA A 409 -30.52 -0.99 -15.84
C ALA A 409 -30.01 -2.31 -16.41
N ALA A 410 -28.80 -2.33 -16.99
CA ALA A 410 -28.20 -3.54 -17.53
C ALA A 410 -28.08 -4.64 -16.47
N LEU A 411 -27.62 -4.31 -15.25
CA LEU A 411 -27.47 -5.27 -14.16
C LEU A 411 -28.81 -5.71 -13.54
N ALA A 412 -29.83 -4.84 -13.52
CA ALA A 412 -31.14 -5.14 -12.97
C ALA A 412 -31.88 -6.21 -13.78
N THR A 413 -31.71 -6.25 -15.11
CA THR A 413 -32.33 -7.28 -15.98
C THR A 413 -31.93 -8.72 -15.61
N VAL A 414 -30.78 -8.88 -14.93
CA VAL A 414 -30.18 -10.17 -14.57
C VAL A 414 -29.92 -10.28 -13.06
N LEU A 415 -30.72 -9.58 -12.24
CA LEU A 415 -30.52 -9.50 -10.78
C LEU A 415 -30.50 -10.88 -10.10
N ASN A 416 -31.36 -11.80 -10.54
CA ASN A 416 -31.44 -13.16 -10.03
C ASN A 416 -30.15 -13.95 -10.28
N ARG A 417 -29.54 -13.78 -11.47
CA ARG A 417 -28.29 -14.42 -11.85
C ARG A 417 -27.11 -13.89 -11.03
N ILE A 418 -27.02 -12.56 -10.89
CA ILE A 418 -25.92 -11.92 -10.16
C ILE A 418 -26.01 -12.24 -8.66
N SER A 419 -27.22 -12.28 -8.09
CA SER A 419 -27.43 -12.59 -6.67
C SER A 419 -27.08 -14.05 -6.29
N GLY A 420 -26.94 -14.94 -7.28
CA GLY A 420 -26.60 -16.35 -7.07
C GLY A 420 -25.20 -16.57 -6.46
N ASN A 421 -24.25 -15.66 -6.66
CA ASN A 421 -22.88 -15.80 -6.16
C ASN A 421 -22.46 -14.67 -5.20
N ARG A 422 -21.41 -14.91 -4.40
CA ARG A 422 -20.95 -13.96 -3.37
C ARG A 422 -20.49 -12.62 -3.96
N PRO A 423 -19.63 -12.57 -5.00
CA PRO A 423 -19.24 -11.30 -5.62
C PRO A 423 -20.44 -10.48 -6.11
N GLY A 424 -21.37 -11.13 -6.80
CA GLY A 424 -22.55 -10.49 -7.35
C GLY A 424 -23.49 -9.94 -6.29
N ARG A 425 -23.74 -10.66 -5.19
CA ARG A 425 -24.50 -10.12 -4.04
C ARG A 425 -23.88 -8.84 -3.49
N LEU A 426 -22.56 -8.82 -3.35
CA LEU A 426 -21.86 -7.63 -2.88
C LEU A 426 -22.01 -6.47 -3.88
N THR A 427 -21.98 -6.73 -5.19
CA THR A 427 -22.24 -5.73 -6.23
C THR A 427 -23.68 -5.20 -6.17
N VAL A 428 -24.67 -6.08 -6.01
CA VAL A 428 -26.09 -5.71 -5.84
C VAL A 428 -26.27 -4.79 -4.63
N ASP A 429 -25.62 -5.13 -3.51
CA ASP A 429 -25.66 -4.34 -2.28
C ASP A 429 -24.93 -3.01 -2.43
N ALA A 430 -23.78 -2.99 -3.12
CA ALA A 430 -22.96 -1.80 -3.31
C ALA A 430 -23.64 -0.78 -4.22
N LEU A 431 -24.26 -1.23 -5.32
CA LEU A 431 -24.92 -0.37 -6.31
C LEU A 431 -26.42 -0.16 -6.02
N LYS A 432 -26.94 -0.77 -4.94
CA LYS A 432 -28.34 -0.65 -4.51
C LYS A 432 -29.33 -1.06 -5.61
N LEU A 433 -29.01 -2.11 -6.37
CA LEU A 433 -29.80 -2.52 -7.54
C LEU A 433 -31.24 -2.95 -7.21
N GLN A 434 -31.47 -3.51 -6.03
CA GLN A 434 -32.83 -3.82 -5.55
C GLN A 434 -33.67 -2.55 -5.35
N LEU A 435 -33.05 -1.45 -4.93
CA LEU A 435 -33.74 -0.17 -4.81
C LEU A 435 -33.98 0.46 -6.18
N PHE A 436 -33.02 0.32 -7.11
CA PHE A 436 -33.20 0.78 -8.49
C PHE A 436 -34.41 0.14 -9.17
N ASP A 437 -34.61 -1.16 -8.97
CA ASP A 437 -35.74 -1.93 -9.52
C ASP A 437 -37.10 -1.49 -8.94
N LYS A 438 -37.14 -1.17 -7.64
CA LYS A 438 -38.38 -0.81 -6.92
C LYS A 438 -38.74 0.67 -6.98
N ASP A 439 -37.75 1.54 -6.80
CA ASP A 439 -37.90 3.00 -6.71
C ASP A 439 -36.64 3.71 -7.20
N ARG A 440 -36.66 4.09 -8.49
CA ARG A 440 -35.57 4.81 -9.15
C ARG A 440 -35.31 6.18 -8.51
N SER A 441 -36.32 6.84 -7.96
CA SER A 441 -36.16 8.16 -7.34
C SER A 441 -35.39 8.06 -6.02
N ALA A 442 -35.81 7.13 -5.15
CA ALA A 442 -35.10 6.84 -3.91
C ALA A 442 -33.66 6.36 -4.18
N TRP A 443 -33.47 5.53 -5.22
CA TRP A 443 -32.15 5.08 -5.64
C TRP A 443 -31.24 6.24 -6.05
N ARG A 444 -31.70 7.16 -6.92
CA ARG A 444 -30.95 8.37 -7.31
C ARG A 444 -30.52 9.17 -6.08
N GLY A 445 -31.43 9.34 -5.11
CA GLY A 445 -31.14 10.02 -3.84
C GLY A 445 -30.08 9.31 -2.99
N GLN A 446 -30.03 7.97 -3.01
CA GLN A 446 -29.03 7.19 -2.28
C GLN A 446 -27.65 7.23 -2.95
N VAL A 447 -27.59 7.05 -4.27
CA VAL A 447 -26.34 7.11 -5.05
C VAL A 447 -25.70 8.48 -4.91
N ARG A 448 -26.48 9.57 -5.00
CA ARG A 448 -26.00 10.94 -4.76
C ARG A 448 -25.36 11.11 -3.39
N ARG A 449 -26.01 10.60 -2.33
CA ARG A 449 -25.48 10.66 -0.96
C ARG A 449 -24.19 9.84 -0.80
N HIS A 450 -24.08 8.71 -1.48
CA HIS A 450 -22.87 7.91 -1.47
C HIS A 450 -21.71 8.65 -2.15
N ARG A 451 -21.96 9.25 -3.32
CA ARG A 451 -20.96 10.04 -4.05
C ARG A 451 -20.43 11.21 -3.22
N GLN A 452 -21.33 11.96 -2.57
CA GLN A 452 -20.95 13.06 -1.67
C GLN A 452 -20.08 12.60 -0.49
N LYS A 453 -20.29 11.38 0.02
CA LYS A 453 -19.42 10.81 1.07
C LYS A 453 -18.04 10.44 0.55
N LEU A 454 -17.95 9.94 -0.68
CA LEU A 454 -16.67 9.64 -1.33
C LEU A 454 -15.88 10.92 -1.61
N GLU A 455 -16.55 11.96 -2.12
CA GLU A 455 -15.94 13.28 -2.40
C GLU A 455 -15.57 14.03 -1.10
N GLY A 456 -16.44 14.00 -0.09
CA GLY A 456 -16.26 14.73 1.18
C GLY A 456 -15.33 14.06 2.21
N GLY A 457 -14.93 12.81 1.97
CA GLY A 457 -14.00 12.06 2.85
C GLY A 457 -12.53 12.48 2.75
N ALA A 458 -12.19 13.38 1.82
CA ALA A 458 -10.82 13.84 1.55
C ALA A 458 -10.42 15.14 2.29
N ALA A 459 -11.31 15.75 3.07
CA ALA A 459 -10.96 16.92 3.89
C ALA A 459 -10.40 16.46 5.26
N PRO A 460 -9.29 17.03 5.76
CA PRO A 460 -8.90 16.82 7.14
C PRO A 460 -10.04 17.31 8.02
N ARG A 461 -10.48 16.48 8.97
CA ARG A 461 -11.42 16.90 10.01
C ARG A 461 -10.72 17.94 10.89
N GLY A 462 -10.71 19.19 10.44
CA GLY A 462 -10.43 20.35 11.25
C GLY A 462 -11.43 20.40 12.40
N ALA A 463 -10.91 20.64 13.60
CA ALA A 463 -11.65 20.76 14.83
C ALA A 463 -12.79 21.78 14.70
N GLY A 464 -14.02 21.29 14.57
CA GLY A 464 -15.25 22.06 14.61
C GLY A 464 -15.99 21.73 15.91
N SER A 465 -15.97 22.70 16.82
CA SER A 465 -16.61 22.72 18.13
C SER A 465 -18.01 22.07 18.18
N ARG A 466 -18.15 21.07 19.06
CA ARG A 466 -19.47 20.62 19.52
C ARG A 466 -20.09 21.76 20.35
N LYS A 467 -20.95 22.56 19.74
CA LYS A 467 -21.91 23.40 20.49
C LYS A 467 -22.92 22.46 21.14
N ARG A 468 -22.66 22.10 22.40
CA ARG A 468 -23.58 21.41 23.30
C ARG A 468 -24.72 22.41 23.57
N LYS A 469 -25.93 22.08 23.12
CA LYS A 469 -27.13 22.85 23.40
C LYS A 469 -27.53 22.54 24.84
N GLU A 470 -27.21 23.45 25.76
CA GLU A 470 -27.86 23.52 27.07
C GLU A 470 -29.37 23.60 26.84
N ARG A 471 -30.11 22.72 27.53
CA ARG A 471 -31.52 22.88 27.79
C ARG A 471 -31.61 23.14 29.28
N ASP A 472 -32.10 24.32 29.60
CA ASP A 472 -32.44 24.74 30.93
C ASP A 472 -33.57 23.87 31.49
N ASP A 473 -33.38 23.47 32.75
CA ASP A 473 -34.40 23.01 33.66
C ASP A 473 -35.28 24.19 34.06
N GLU A 474 -36.61 24.04 33.95
CA GLU A 474 -37.55 24.66 34.86
C GLU A 474 -38.93 23.96 34.78
N GLY A 475 -39.31 23.34 35.90
CA GLY A 475 -40.60 23.58 36.56
C GLY A 475 -41.87 22.87 36.06
N ASP A 476 -42.25 21.83 36.79
CA ASP A 476 -43.60 21.52 37.29
C ASP A 476 -44.82 21.56 36.35
N HIS A 477 -45.44 20.39 36.15
CA HIS A 477 -46.81 20.20 36.62
C HIS A 477 -47.20 18.73 36.78
N ALA A 478 -47.76 18.43 37.95
CA ALA A 478 -48.44 17.19 38.29
C ALA A 478 -49.78 17.07 37.52
N GLY A 479 -50.15 15.85 37.15
CA GLY A 479 -51.42 15.56 36.49
C GLY A 479 -51.59 14.07 36.26
N ASP A 480 -52.09 13.41 37.28
CA ASP A 480 -52.68 12.07 37.30
C ASP A 480 -53.64 11.84 36.13
N LEU A 481 -53.60 10.66 35.49
CA LEU A 481 -54.77 9.99 34.90
C LEU A 481 -54.40 8.58 34.40
N ASP A 482 -54.95 7.60 35.12
CA ASP A 482 -55.11 6.21 34.74
C ASP A 482 -55.85 6.03 33.40
N GLY A 483 -55.50 4.95 32.70
CA GLY A 483 -56.54 4.09 32.13
C GLY A 483 -56.51 3.79 30.62
N ILE A 484 -56.19 2.52 30.33
CA ILE A 484 -56.87 1.66 29.34
C ILE A 484 -56.55 1.91 27.85
N PHE A 485 -55.65 1.10 27.28
CA PHE A 485 -56.03 0.07 26.30
C PHE A 485 -54.89 -0.94 26.10
N ALA A 486 -55.20 -2.20 26.39
CA ALA A 486 -54.40 -3.37 26.11
C ALA A 486 -54.55 -3.80 24.64
N GLY A 487 -53.52 -4.47 24.08
CA GLY A 487 -53.70 -5.22 22.83
C GLY A 487 -52.44 -5.68 22.10
N ALA A 488 -51.94 -6.87 22.47
CA ALA A 488 -51.34 -7.91 21.63
C ALA A 488 -49.93 -7.73 21.00
N ASP A 489 -48.97 -8.41 21.65
CA ASP A 489 -48.14 -9.51 21.15
C ASP A 489 -47.35 -9.43 19.83
N GLY A 490 -46.02 -9.67 19.95
CA GLY A 490 -45.16 -9.99 18.82
C GLY A 490 -43.65 -10.07 19.11
N ALA A 491 -43.22 -10.70 20.22
CA ALA A 491 -41.80 -10.86 20.54
C ALA A 491 -41.09 -11.87 19.63
N GLY A 492 -40.12 -11.40 18.85
CA GLY A 492 -39.35 -12.21 17.89
C GLY A 492 -38.27 -13.15 18.50
N PRO A 493 -37.84 -14.19 17.76
CA PRO A 493 -37.09 -15.32 18.30
C PRO A 493 -35.57 -15.13 18.17
N LYS A 494 -34.89 -14.77 19.27
CA LYS A 494 -33.39 -14.80 19.32
C LYS A 494 -32.78 -15.51 20.52
N LYS A 495 -33.57 -16.02 21.48
CA LYS A 495 -33.05 -16.72 22.67
C LYS A 495 -33.06 -18.26 22.60
N LYS A 496 -33.78 -18.90 21.65
CA LYS A 496 -33.89 -20.38 21.60
C LYS A 496 -32.65 -21.09 21.00
N LYS A 497 -31.91 -20.45 20.09
CA LYS A 497 -30.72 -21.06 19.42
C LYS A 497 -29.46 -21.17 20.30
N LYS A 498 -29.40 -20.51 21.46
CA LYS A 498 -28.24 -20.59 22.37
C LYS A 498 -28.37 -21.72 23.41
N LYS A 499 -29.59 -22.20 23.70
CA LYS A 499 -29.83 -23.28 24.66
C LYS A 499 -29.50 -24.65 24.06
N ASP A 500 -29.95 -24.92 22.83
CA ASP A 500 -29.72 -26.20 22.14
C ASP A 500 -28.24 -26.50 21.83
N LYS A 501 -27.38 -25.47 21.76
CA LYS A 501 -25.94 -25.64 21.51
C LYS A 501 -25.15 -25.95 22.79
N LYS A 502 -25.68 -25.60 23.97
CA LYS A 502 -25.07 -25.92 25.27
C LYS A 502 -25.35 -27.38 25.64
N ASP A 503 -26.59 -27.82 25.47
CA ASP A 503 -27.02 -29.19 25.81
C ASP A 503 -26.33 -30.26 24.92
N LYS A 504 -26.03 -29.94 23.65
CA LYS A 504 -25.23 -30.82 22.77
C LYS A 504 -23.75 -30.92 23.17
N LYS A 505 -23.18 -29.88 23.79
CA LYS A 505 -21.77 -29.88 24.21
C LYS A 505 -21.58 -30.69 25.49
N ASP A 506 -22.54 -30.59 26.42
CA ASP A 506 -22.49 -31.31 27.69
C ASP A 506 -22.77 -32.82 27.48
N LYS A 507 -23.67 -33.18 26.56
CA LYS A 507 -23.90 -34.59 26.19
C LYS A 507 -22.71 -35.25 25.48
N LYS A 508 -21.92 -34.49 24.72
CA LYS A 508 -20.68 -35.00 24.09
C LYS A 508 -19.56 -35.18 25.11
N LYS A 509 -19.46 -34.30 26.11
CA LYS A 509 -18.44 -34.40 27.16
C LYS A 509 -18.70 -35.59 28.10
N LYS A 510 -19.97 -35.87 28.43
CA LYS A 510 -20.34 -37.03 29.25
C LYS A 510 -20.05 -38.38 28.58
N ARG A 511 -20.32 -38.51 27.29
CA ARG A 511 -20.01 -39.74 26.52
C ARG A 511 -18.52 -40.00 26.30
N GLN A 512 -17.70 -38.96 26.39
CA GLN A 512 -16.26 -39.09 26.24
C GLN A 512 -15.60 -39.47 27.57
N GLN A 513 -16.21 -39.08 28.68
CA GLN A 513 -15.77 -39.46 30.02
C GLN A 513 -16.18 -40.91 30.37
N GLU A 514 -17.37 -41.36 29.94
CA GLU A 514 -17.80 -42.76 30.09
C GLU A 514 -17.02 -43.75 29.20
N ALA A 515 -16.22 -43.28 28.23
CA ALA A 515 -15.41 -44.13 27.35
C ALA A 515 -13.93 -44.18 27.74
N ASP A 516 -13.51 -43.34 28.69
CA ASP A 516 -12.15 -43.33 29.23
C ASP A 516 -12.08 -44.07 30.60
N ASP A 517 -13.22 -44.46 31.16
CA ASP A 517 -13.37 -45.18 32.45
C ASP A 517 -13.77 -46.68 32.28
N ASP A 518 -13.90 -47.18 31.03
CA ASP A 518 -14.03 -48.59 30.64
C ASP A 518 -12.75 -49.04 29.88
#